data_AF-A0A925JS30-F1
#
_entry.id   AF-A0A925JS30-F1
#
_cell.length_a   1.000
_cell.length_b   1.000
_cell.length_c   1.000
_cell.angle_alpha   90.00
_cell.angle_beta   90.00
_cell.angle_gamma   90.00
#
_symmetry.space_group_name_H-M   'P 1'
#
loop_
_entity.id
_entity.type
_entity.pdbx_description
1 polymer ?
#
loop_
_entity_poly.entity_id
_entity_poly.type
_entity_poly.pdbx_seq_one_letter_code
_entity_poly.pdbx_strand_id
1 'polypeptide(L)'
;PPLMPFEIRIPGGHNTLPSEKQLPITDFEVVFDEVQQRTKLVHKPSGKRTYVFDLGFQGQSGRSQLFRLLEKFTKVEYLYAQPILNLVNNGVHSHTLARTDTGTGTDTGTRRITVFPRIVYEDRIILQRKSWHVPKEQIPVRKPQASDADYFMMLDGWRRQWDIADEVFVCINPLEAKPEGVPPKLLQKLGRDDYKPQYIHFGNPLLVNLFEKLAAKVPTLLKIEEMLPHSGHLASIGPDKFVTECVVQWYQRAGNQNQT
;
A
#
# COMPACT_ATOMS: atom_id res chain seq x y z
N PRO A 1 16.34 25.03 2.94
CA PRO A 1 17.20 25.51 1.81
C PRO A 1 16.50 25.17 0.50
N PRO A 2 16.57 26.03 -0.54
CA PRO A 2 16.00 25.70 -1.84
C PRO A 2 16.76 24.52 -2.46
N LEU A 3 16.03 23.46 -2.81
CA LEU A 3 16.61 22.24 -3.40
C LEU A 3 16.81 22.37 -4.92
N MET A 4 16.08 23.29 -5.56
CA MET A 4 16.11 23.53 -7.00
C MET A 4 16.44 25.00 -7.30
N PRO A 5 17.10 25.29 -8.43
CA PRO A 5 17.46 26.66 -8.81
C PRO A 5 16.25 27.50 -9.28
N PHE A 6 15.18 26.85 -9.73
CA PHE A 6 13.95 27.46 -10.22
C PHE A 6 12.74 26.68 -9.71
N GLU A 7 11.57 27.34 -9.65
CA GLU A 7 10.28 26.71 -9.37
C GLU A 7 9.24 27.12 -10.42
N ILE A 8 8.26 26.24 -10.68
CA ILE A 8 7.18 26.52 -11.63
C ILE A 8 6.01 27.13 -10.87
N ARG A 9 5.66 28.36 -11.23
CA ARG A 9 4.52 29.07 -10.67
C ARG A 9 3.23 28.64 -11.36
N ILE A 10 2.38 27.93 -10.61
CA ILE A 10 1.03 27.53 -11.03
C ILE A 10 -0.06 28.37 -10.34
N PRO A 11 -1.26 28.52 -10.93
CA PRO A 11 -2.39 29.17 -10.28
C PRO A 11 -2.73 28.51 -8.94
N GLY A 12 -2.84 29.31 -7.88
CA GLY A 12 -3.10 28.82 -6.51
C GLY A 12 -1.94 28.04 -5.87
N GLY A 13 -0.77 28.01 -6.51
CA GLY A 13 0.42 27.37 -5.97
C GLY A 13 1.11 28.21 -4.89
N HIS A 14 1.68 27.55 -3.89
CA HIS A 14 2.60 28.17 -2.94
C HIS A 14 4.01 28.16 -3.53
N ASN A 15 4.59 29.35 -3.69
CA ASN A 15 5.92 29.58 -4.27
C ASN A 15 6.82 30.13 -3.18
N THR A 16 8.07 29.66 -3.11
CA THR A 16 9.00 29.98 -2.01
C THR A 16 10.31 30.61 -2.47
N LEU A 17 10.64 30.51 -3.75
CA LEU A 17 11.81 31.16 -4.34
C LEU A 17 11.53 32.65 -4.63
N PRO A 18 12.58 33.49 -4.74
CA PRO A 18 12.44 34.85 -5.25
C PRO A 18 11.78 34.90 -6.64
N SER A 19 11.10 36.00 -6.96
CA SER A 19 10.30 36.17 -8.19
C SER A 19 11.05 35.89 -9.49
N GLU A 20 12.34 36.23 -9.55
CA GLU A 20 13.22 36.03 -10.70
C GLU A 20 13.58 34.55 -10.94
N LYS A 21 13.30 33.68 -9.96
CA LYS A 21 13.46 32.22 -10.05
C LYS A 21 12.13 31.49 -10.20
N GLN A 22 11.03 32.21 -10.30
CA GLN A 22 9.69 31.66 -10.52
C GLN A 22 9.33 31.71 -12.00
N LEU A 23 9.28 30.55 -12.64
CA LEU A 23 8.91 30.44 -14.05
C LEU A 23 7.39 30.22 -14.15
N PRO A 24 6.61 31.11 -14.79
CA PRO A 24 5.18 30.94 -14.90
C PRO A 24 4.85 29.73 -15.79
N ILE A 25 3.84 28.94 -15.40
CA ILE A 25 3.46 27.75 -16.17
C ILE A 25 3.11 28.05 -17.64
N THR A 26 2.66 29.27 -17.93
CA THR A 26 2.35 29.74 -19.29
C THR A 26 3.57 29.86 -20.19
N ASP A 27 4.78 29.84 -19.64
CA ASP A 27 6.04 29.89 -20.39
C ASP A 27 6.51 28.50 -20.83
N PHE A 28 5.76 27.46 -20.50
CA PHE A 28 6.06 26.10 -20.89
C PHE A 28 5.15 25.58 -21.99
N GLU A 29 5.69 24.72 -22.83
CA GLU A 29 4.97 23.98 -23.84
C GLU A 29 5.41 22.51 -23.85
N VAL A 30 4.50 21.63 -24.27
CA VAL A 30 4.78 20.21 -24.46
C VAL A 30 5.01 19.97 -25.94
N VAL A 31 6.20 19.48 -26.26
CA VAL A 31 6.62 19.20 -27.64
C VAL A 31 6.87 17.70 -27.79
N PHE A 32 6.48 17.13 -28.92
CA PHE A 32 6.83 15.75 -29.26
C PHE A 32 8.25 15.69 -29.83
N ASP A 33 9.11 14.85 -29.25
CA ASP A 33 10.46 14.59 -29.73
C ASP A 33 10.44 13.34 -30.62
N GLU A 34 10.49 13.54 -31.95
CA GLU A 34 10.41 12.45 -32.92
C GLU A 34 11.59 11.47 -32.83
N VAL A 35 12.78 11.94 -32.44
CA VAL A 35 13.97 11.09 -32.33
C VAL A 35 13.83 10.16 -31.12
N GLN A 36 13.37 10.69 -29.99
CA GLN A 36 13.23 9.93 -28.74
C GLN A 36 11.86 9.28 -28.58
N GLN A 37 10.93 9.47 -29.52
CA GLN A 37 9.54 9.00 -29.49
C GLN A 37 8.85 9.30 -28.15
N ARG A 38 9.08 10.51 -27.61
CA ARG A 38 8.53 10.93 -26.31
C ARG A 38 8.22 12.41 -26.26
N THR A 39 7.31 12.79 -25.38
CA THR A 39 7.04 14.21 -25.11
C THR A 39 8.12 14.81 -24.22
N LYS A 40 8.39 16.11 -24.41
CA LYS A 40 9.28 16.92 -23.58
C LYS A 40 8.61 18.23 -23.19
N LEU A 41 8.92 18.71 -22.00
CA LEU A 41 8.55 20.03 -21.54
C LEU A 41 9.65 21.02 -21.96
N VAL A 42 9.27 22.11 -22.62
CA VAL A 42 10.19 23.15 -23.11
C VAL A 42 9.80 24.49 -22.50
N HIS A 43 10.78 25.23 -21.98
CA HIS A 43 10.59 26.60 -21.51
C HIS A 43 10.78 27.57 -22.69
N LYS A 44 9.67 28.10 -23.22
CA LYS A 44 9.59 28.89 -24.46
C LYS A 44 10.63 30.02 -24.51
N PRO A 45 10.78 30.89 -23.49
CA PRO A 45 11.73 32.01 -23.56
C PRO A 45 13.18 31.58 -23.75
N SER A 46 13.55 30.41 -23.23
CA SER A 46 14.93 29.91 -23.28
C SER A 46 15.18 28.85 -24.35
N GLY A 47 14.13 28.27 -24.93
CA GLY A 47 14.21 27.09 -25.79
C GLY A 47 14.73 25.82 -25.09
N LYS A 48 14.96 25.84 -23.77
CA LYS A 48 15.58 24.73 -23.05
C LYS A 48 14.54 23.68 -22.64
N ARG A 49 14.92 22.40 -22.77
CA ARG A 49 14.20 21.29 -22.15
C ARG A 49 14.21 21.45 -20.64
N THR A 50 13.04 21.29 -20.04
CA THR A 50 12.83 21.40 -18.59
C THR A 50 12.48 20.04 -18.00
N TYR A 51 12.94 19.80 -16.78
CA TYR A 51 12.56 18.67 -15.97
C TYR A 51 11.94 19.15 -14.66
N VAL A 52 10.88 18.48 -14.23
CA VAL A 52 10.12 18.79 -13.03
C VAL A 52 10.40 17.72 -11.98
N PHE A 53 10.56 18.15 -10.73
CA PHE A 53 10.79 17.27 -9.59
C PHE A 53 9.78 17.62 -8.51
N ASP A 54 8.97 16.64 -8.11
CA ASP A 54 8.19 16.72 -6.87
C ASP A 54 9.08 16.26 -5.73
N LEU A 55 9.43 17.20 -4.85
CA LEU A 55 10.28 16.95 -3.69
C LEU A 55 9.46 16.91 -2.38
N GLY A 56 8.12 16.86 -2.50
CA GLY A 56 7.21 16.69 -1.38
C GLY A 56 6.80 15.24 -1.15
N PHE A 57 6.28 14.95 0.05
CA PHE A 57 5.75 13.62 0.43
C PHE A 57 4.24 13.47 0.19
N GLN A 58 3.58 14.50 -0.37
CA GLN A 58 2.13 14.46 -0.58
C GLN A 58 1.80 13.57 -1.78
N GLY A 59 0.99 12.53 -1.55
CA GLY A 59 0.53 11.60 -2.58
C GLY A 59 -0.26 12.27 -3.71
N GLN A 60 -0.25 11.62 -4.89
CA GLN A 60 -0.79 12.16 -6.14
C GLN A 60 -2.31 12.41 -6.14
N SER A 61 -3.09 11.69 -5.32
CA SER A 61 -4.56 11.81 -5.29
C SER A 61 -5.06 13.17 -4.83
N GLY A 62 -4.27 13.89 -4.03
CA GLY A 62 -4.57 15.25 -3.57
C GLY A 62 -4.02 16.36 -4.48
N ARG A 63 -3.39 16.02 -5.60
CA ARG A 63 -2.72 16.98 -6.50
C ARG A 63 -3.61 17.33 -7.70
N SER A 64 -3.45 18.55 -8.22
CA SER A 64 -4.16 18.99 -9.44
C SER A 64 -3.72 18.18 -10.66
N GLN A 65 -4.59 18.08 -11.68
CA GLN A 65 -4.24 17.36 -12.91
C GLN A 65 -3.04 17.98 -13.63
N LEU A 66 -2.92 19.31 -13.59
CA LEU A 66 -1.76 20.03 -14.12
C LEU A 66 -0.48 19.61 -13.40
N PHE A 67 -0.50 19.52 -12.07
CA PHE A 67 0.66 19.06 -11.29
C PHE A 67 1.05 17.63 -11.67
N ARG A 68 0.07 16.72 -11.72
CA ARG A 68 0.28 15.31 -12.08
C ARG A 68 0.84 15.14 -13.49
N LEU A 69 0.44 16.00 -14.43
CA LEU A 69 1.00 16.04 -15.78
C LEU A 69 2.46 16.51 -15.75
N LEU A 70 2.75 17.60 -15.05
CA LEU A 70 4.10 18.16 -14.94
C LEU A 70 5.10 17.17 -14.33
N GLU A 71 4.68 16.42 -13.31
CA GLU A 71 5.48 15.37 -12.65
C GLU A 71 5.95 14.28 -13.64
N LYS A 72 5.26 14.08 -14.77
CA LYS A 72 5.68 13.12 -15.80
C LYS A 72 6.92 13.58 -16.58
N PHE A 73 7.23 14.87 -16.57
CA PHE A 73 8.42 15.42 -17.22
C PHE A 73 9.62 15.43 -16.27
N THR A 74 9.94 14.29 -15.67
CA THR A 74 11.07 14.14 -14.74
C THR A 74 12.22 13.33 -15.35
N LYS A 75 13.38 13.35 -14.69
CA LYS A 75 14.48 12.40 -14.98
C LYS A 75 14.39 11.14 -14.13
N VAL A 76 13.55 11.13 -13.10
CA VAL A 76 13.43 10.02 -12.17
C VAL A 76 12.69 8.87 -12.84
N GLU A 77 13.35 7.71 -12.90
CA GLU A 77 12.70 6.46 -13.26
C GLU A 77 12.11 5.83 -12.00
N TYR A 78 10.80 5.74 -11.95
CA TYR A 78 10.11 5.08 -10.85
C TYR A 78 9.97 3.59 -11.16
N LEU A 79 10.68 2.77 -10.38
CA LEU A 79 10.52 1.32 -10.42
C LEU A 79 9.32 0.94 -9.56
N TYR A 80 8.31 0.34 -10.20
CA TYR A 80 7.12 -0.15 -9.51
C TYR A 80 7.16 -1.67 -9.46
N ALA A 81 7.12 -2.26 -8.26
CA ALA A 81 6.96 -3.70 -8.11
C ALA A 81 5.54 -4.19 -8.49
N GLN A 82 4.57 -3.26 -8.54
CA GLN A 82 3.14 -3.55 -8.73
C GLN A 82 2.80 -4.45 -9.94
N PRO A 83 3.39 -4.29 -11.13
CA PRO A 83 3.09 -5.19 -12.25
C PRO A 83 3.43 -6.66 -11.94
N ILE A 84 4.57 -6.90 -11.26
CA ILE A 84 5.00 -8.25 -10.86
C ILE A 84 4.08 -8.77 -9.75
N LEU A 85 3.80 -7.94 -8.74
CA LEU A 85 2.90 -8.33 -7.65
C LEU A 85 1.49 -8.67 -8.18
N ASN A 86 0.95 -7.86 -9.09
CA ASN A 86 -0.35 -8.09 -9.72
C ASN A 86 -0.37 -9.40 -10.51
N LEU A 87 0.69 -9.71 -11.26
CA LEU A 87 0.77 -10.98 -11.99
C LEU A 87 0.66 -12.18 -11.04
N VAL A 88 1.43 -12.18 -9.95
CA VAL A 88 1.41 -13.27 -8.96
C VAL A 88 0.06 -13.33 -8.25
N ASN A 89 -0.43 -12.20 -7.76
CA ASN A 89 -1.66 -12.12 -6.98
C ASN A 89 -2.91 -12.48 -7.82
N ASN A 90 -2.95 -12.10 -9.09
CA ASN A 90 -4.04 -12.50 -10.00
C ASN A 90 -4.05 -14.02 -10.22
N GLY A 91 -2.87 -14.65 -10.32
CA GLY A 91 -2.75 -16.10 -10.40
C GLY A 91 -3.24 -16.82 -9.13
N VAL A 92 -2.90 -16.28 -7.95
CA VAL A 92 -3.42 -16.81 -6.67
C VAL A 92 -4.94 -16.69 -6.60
N HIS A 93 -5.48 -15.54 -7.00
CA HIS A 93 -6.91 -15.29 -6.97
C HIS A 93 -7.68 -16.22 -7.91
N SER A 94 -7.23 -16.36 -9.16
CA SER A 94 -7.89 -17.25 -10.14
C SER A 94 -7.86 -18.70 -9.71
N HIS A 95 -6.75 -19.19 -9.15
CA HIS A 95 -6.65 -20.55 -8.63
C HIS A 95 -7.54 -20.79 -7.41
N THR A 96 -7.73 -19.78 -6.55
CA THR A 96 -8.62 -19.87 -5.39
C THR A 96 -10.09 -19.96 -5.81
N LEU A 97 -10.50 -19.13 -6.78
CA LEU A 97 -11.85 -19.15 -7.35
C LEU A 97 -12.15 -20.45 -8.12
N ALA A 98 -11.19 -20.96 -8.91
CA ALA A 98 -11.38 -22.21 -9.65
C ALA A 98 -11.66 -23.41 -8.73
N ARG A 99 -11.11 -23.41 -7.51
CA ARG A 99 -11.32 -24.49 -6.51
C ARG A 99 -12.66 -24.39 -5.78
N THR A 100 -13.33 -23.25 -5.82
CA THR A 100 -14.68 -23.09 -5.24
C THR A 100 -15.78 -23.57 -6.18
N ASP A 101 -15.54 -23.59 -7.50
CA ASP A 101 -16.57 -23.93 -8.50
C ASP A 101 -16.65 -25.43 -8.84
N THR A 102 -15.65 -26.24 -8.47
CA THR A 102 -15.59 -27.68 -8.83
C THR A 102 -16.31 -28.62 -7.85
N GLY A 103 -17.12 -28.10 -6.91
CA GLY A 103 -17.88 -28.90 -5.95
C GLY A 103 -19.26 -29.30 -6.49
N THR A 104 -19.43 -30.54 -6.93
CA THR A 104 -20.74 -31.13 -7.20
C THR A 104 -21.53 -31.29 -5.90
N GLY A 105 -22.54 -30.44 -5.67
CA GLY A 105 -23.60 -30.68 -4.69
C GLY A 105 -23.72 -29.63 -3.58
N THR A 106 -24.82 -28.87 -3.63
CA THR A 106 -25.58 -28.29 -2.49
C THR A 106 -24.89 -27.41 -1.44
N ASP A 107 -23.60 -27.08 -1.55
CA ASP A 107 -22.96 -26.18 -0.59
C ASP A 107 -23.16 -24.72 -1.01
N THR A 108 -23.95 -23.97 -0.24
CA THR A 108 -24.28 -22.58 -0.53
C THR A 108 -23.03 -21.69 -0.42
N GLY A 109 -22.37 -21.43 -1.55
CA GLY A 109 -21.70 -20.16 -1.92
C GLY A 109 -20.73 -19.51 -0.91
N THR A 110 -20.16 -20.25 0.04
CA THR A 110 -19.30 -19.67 1.08
C THR A 110 -17.92 -19.37 0.50
N ARG A 111 -17.55 -18.09 0.42
CA ARG A 111 -16.25 -17.69 -0.13
C ARG A 111 -15.14 -18.21 0.79
N ARG A 112 -14.06 -18.75 0.21
CA ARG A 112 -12.90 -19.25 0.96
C ARG A 112 -11.92 -18.14 1.32
N ILE A 113 -11.19 -18.31 2.43
CA ILE A 113 -10.04 -17.45 2.75
C ILE A 113 -9.01 -17.59 1.62
N THR A 114 -8.61 -16.45 1.05
CA THR A 114 -7.53 -16.40 0.05
C THR A 114 -6.23 -16.06 0.75
N VAL A 115 -5.19 -16.87 0.54
CA VAL A 115 -3.86 -16.65 1.13
C VAL A 115 -2.92 -16.13 0.05
N PHE A 116 -2.44 -14.91 0.21
CA PHE A 116 -1.41 -14.33 -0.64
C PHE A 116 -0.04 -14.60 -0.03
N PRO A 117 0.88 -15.23 -0.77
CA PRO A 117 2.20 -15.56 -0.23
C PRO A 117 3.03 -14.31 -0.01
N ARG A 118 4.05 -14.45 0.84
CA ARG A 118 5.15 -13.48 0.90
C ARG A 118 5.90 -13.52 -0.43
N ILE A 119 6.14 -12.37 -1.03
CA ILE A 119 6.93 -12.23 -2.25
C ILE A 119 8.27 -11.58 -1.87
N VAL A 120 9.35 -12.32 -2.10
CA VAL A 120 10.71 -11.92 -1.73
C VAL A 120 11.57 -11.88 -2.98
N TYR A 121 12.36 -10.81 -3.13
CA TYR A 121 13.38 -10.68 -4.15
C TYR A 121 14.75 -11.03 -3.56
N GLU A 122 15.44 -11.97 -4.22
CA GLU A 122 16.76 -12.50 -3.85
C GLU A 122 16.89 -12.87 -2.36
N ASP A 123 15.83 -13.43 -1.78
CA ASP A 123 15.75 -13.83 -0.36
C ASP A 123 16.06 -12.71 0.66
N ARG A 124 16.05 -11.45 0.21
CA ARG A 124 16.50 -10.29 1.01
C ARG A 124 15.46 -9.18 1.10
N ILE A 125 14.77 -8.90 0.01
CA ILE A 125 13.85 -7.75 -0.09
C ILE A 125 12.43 -8.27 -0.15
N ILE A 126 11.64 -7.95 0.86
CA ILE A 126 10.23 -8.35 0.92
C ILE A 126 9.43 -7.31 0.15
N LEU A 127 8.92 -7.71 -1.03
CA LEU A 127 8.09 -6.87 -1.89
C LEU A 127 6.62 -6.90 -1.46
N GLN A 128 6.19 -8.00 -0.86
CA GLN A 128 4.86 -8.19 -0.30
C GLN A 128 4.96 -9.14 0.90
N ARG A 129 4.30 -8.77 2.01
CA ARG A 129 4.12 -9.64 3.17
C ARG A 129 3.03 -10.67 2.90
N LYS A 130 3.11 -11.85 3.54
CA LYS A 130 2.05 -12.84 3.51
C LYS A 130 0.77 -12.23 4.08
N SER A 131 -0.35 -12.45 3.41
CA SER A 131 -1.64 -11.95 3.87
C SER A 131 -2.75 -12.97 3.67
N TRP A 132 -3.79 -12.84 4.49
CA TRP A 132 -5.02 -13.61 4.45
C TRP A 132 -6.17 -12.66 4.19
N HIS A 133 -6.89 -12.89 3.11
CA HIS A 133 -8.08 -12.16 2.77
C HIS A 133 -9.27 -13.01 3.21
N VAL A 134 -9.86 -12.63 4.34
CA VAL A 134 -10.86 -13.40 5.07
C VAL A 134 -12.25 -12.83 4.78
N PRO A 135 -13.12 -13.58 4.09
CA PRO A 135 -14.52 -13.18 3.92
C PRO A 135 -15.21 -13.04 5.27
N LYS A 136 -16.14 -12.07 5.39
CA LYS A 136 -16.83 -11.74 6.64
C LYS A 136 -17.42 -12.96 7.33
N GLU A 137 -18.03 -13.86 6.55
CA GLU A 137 -18.66 -15.09 6.99
C GLU A 137 -17.69 -16.13 7.59
N GLN A 138 -16.38 -16.01 7.32
CA GLN A 138 -15.34 -16.89 7.85
C GLN A 138 -14.67 -16.35 9.11
N ILE A 139 -15.00 -15.14 9.55
CA ILE A 139 -14.39 -14.52 10.72
C ILE A 139 -15.04 -15.11 11.99
N PRO A 140 -14.27 -15.62 12.97
CA PRO A 140 -14.85 -16.19 14.18
C PRO A 140 -15.63 -15.16 15.00
N VAL A 141 -16.89 -15.46 15.27
CA VAL A 141 -17.80 -14.61 16.07
C VAL A 141 -18.09 -15.29 17.40
N ARG A 142 -17.99 -14.54 18.49
CA ARG A 142 -18.33 -15.03 19.82
C ARG A 142 -19.82 -15.34 19.91
N LYS A 143 -20.15 -16.53 20.43
CA LYS A 143 -21.54 -16.91 20.74
C LYS A 143 -22.02 -16.14 21.98
N PRO A 144 -23.30 -15.77 22.10
CA PRO A 144 -23.82 -14.95 23.21
C PRO A 144 -23.55 -15.47 24.63
N GLN A 145 -23.23 -16.75 24.80
CA GLN A 145 -22.97 -17.40 26.09
C GLN A 145 -21.53 -17.91 26.24
N ALA A 146 -20.66 -17.67 25.25
CA ALA A 146 -19.26 -18.10 25.31
C ALA A 146 -18.49 -17.19 26.26
N SER A 147 -17.66 -17.77 27.12
CA SER A 147 -16.73 -17.03 27.97
C SER A 147 -15.61 -16.38 27.13
N ASP A 148 -14.87 -15.45 27.72
CA ASP A 148 -13.66 -14.89 27.11
C ASP A 148 -12.65 -15.99 26.74
N ALA A 149 -12.50 -17.01 27.60
CA ALA A 149 -11.60 -18.12 27.38
C ALA A 149 -12.06 -19.01 26.21
N ASP A 150 -13.36 -19.29 26.10
CA ASP A 150 -13.91 -20.06 24.98
C ASP A 150 -13.70 -19.34 23.65
N TYR A 151 -13.92 -18.02 23.65
CA TYR A 151 -13.68 -17.20 22.46
C TYR A 151 -12.20 -17.19 22.07
N PHE A 152 -11.31 -17.03 23.06
CA PHE A 152 -9.87 -17.06 22.85
C PHE A 152 -9.40 -18.38 22.25
N MET A 153 -9.84 -19.52 22.79
CA MET A 153 -9.48 -20.85 22.28
C MET A 153 -10.01 -21.10 20.87
N MET A 154 -11.26 -20.70 20.59
CA MET A 154 -11.83 -20.79 19.26
C MET A 154 -11.03 -19.97 18.25
N LEU A 155 -10.67 -18.73 18.60
CA LEU A 155 -9.91 -17.84 17.74
C LEU A 155 -8.50 -18.36 17.49
N ASP A 156 -7.82 -18.87 18.52
CA ASP A 156 -6.48 -19.46 18.39
C ASP A 156 -6.49 -20.73 17.53
N GLY A 157 -7.50 -21.59 17.71
CA GLY A 157 -7.70 -22.77 16.86
C GLY A 157 -7.92 -22.40 15.39
N TRP A 158 -8.79 -21.42 15.13
CA TRP A 158 -9.05 -20.91 13.78
C TRP A 158 -7.79 -20.32 13.14
N ARG A 159 -7.03 -19.50 13.87
CA ARG A 159 -5.80 -18.89 13.31
C ARG A 159 -4.79 -19.98 12.93
N ARG A 160 -4.59 -20.98 13.79
CA ARG A 160 -3.64 -22.09 13.54
C ARG A 160 -4.08 -22.94 12.35
N GLN A 161 -5.38 -23.20 12.21
CA GLN A 161 -5.94 -23.92 11.06
C GLN A 161 -5.58 -23.25 9.74
N TRP A 162 -5.55 -21.92 9.70
CA TRP A 162 -5.24 -21.12 8.51
C TRP A 162 -3.79 -20.62 8.46
N ASP A 163 -2.94 -21.11 9.37
CA ASP A 163 -1.53 -20.71 9.48
C ASP A 163 -1.36 -19.18 9.62
N ILE A 164 -2.30 -18.51 10.29
CA ILE A 164 -2.25 -17.08 10.60
C ILE A 164 -1.28 -16.87 11.76
N ALA A 165 -0.34 -15.94 11.59
CA ALA A 165 0.64 -15.58 12.62
C ALA A 165 -0.04 -15.11 13.92
N ASP A 166 0.65 -15.28 15.04
CA ASP A 166 0.22 -14.76 16.35
C ASP A 166 0.28 -13.23 16.41
N GLU A 167 1.20 -12.61 15.67
CA GLU A 167 1.32 -11.17 15.48
C GLU A 167 0.97 -10.74 14.06
N VAL A 168 -0.04 -9.89 13.92
CA VAL A 168 -0.57 -9.47 12.62
C VAL A 168 -1.00 -8.00 12.61
N PHE A 169 -1.13 -7.46 11.41
CA PHE A 169 -1.87 -6.24 11.13
C PHE A 169 -3.21 -6.59 10.49
N VAL A 170 -4.29 -5.95 10.93
CA VAL A 170 -5.63 -6.15 10.37
C VAL A 170 -6.18 -4.86 9.76
N CYS A 171 -6.77 -4.96 8.57
CA CYS A 171 -7.44 -3.87 7.86
C CYS A 171 -8.89 -4.28 7.55
N ILE A 172 -9.86 -3.51 8.04
CA ILE A 172 -11.28 -3.80 7.88
C ILE A 172 -11.89 -3.20 6.61
N ASN A 173 -11.20 -2.23 6.00
CA ASN A 173 -11.54 -1.65 4.69
C ASN A 173 -10.27 -1.47 3.84
N PRO A 174 -9.65 -2.56 3.36
CA PRO A 174 -8.41 -2.47 2.60
C PRO A 174 -8.65 -1.74 1.27
N LEU A 175 -7.82 -0.75 0.94
CA LEU A 175 -7.96 0.10 -0.27
C LEU A 175 -7.99 -0.70 -1.58
N GLU A 176 -7.37 -1.88 -1.59
CA GLU A 176 -7.31 -2.82 -2.72
C GLU A 176 -8.65 -3.53 -2.95
N ALA A 177 -9.45 -3.71 -1.91
CA ALA A 177 -10.79 -4.28 -2.02
C ALA A 177 -11.79 -3.16 -2.25
N LYS A 178 -12.02 -2.79 -3.51
CA LYS A 178 -13.13 -1.89 -3.81
C LYS A 178 -14.43 -2.57 -3.39
N PRO A 179 -15.28 -1.93 -2.57
CA PRO A 179 -16.58 -2.46 -2.18
C PRO A 179 -17.58 -2.33 -3.34
N GLU A 180 -17.28 -2.90 -4.50
CA GLU A 180 -18.21 -2.96 -5.62
C GLU A 180 -19.38 -3.89 -5.25
N GLY A 181 -20.61 -3.40 -5.44
CA GLY A 181 -21.83 -4.14 -5.07
C GLY A 181 -22.13 -4.21 -3.57
N VAL A 182 -21.40 -3.50 -2.71
CA VAL A 182 -21.68 -3.47 -1.27
C VAL A 182 -22.79 -2.45 -0.97
N PRO A 183 -23.88 -2.83 -0.28
CA PRO A 183 -24.94 -1.91 0.08
C PRO A 183 -24.42 -0.68 0.86
N PRO A 184 -24.83 0.56 0.51
CA PRO A 184 -24.35 1.78 1.16
C PRO A 184 -24.48 1.79 2.69
N LYS A 185 -25.51 1.12 3.24
CA LYS A 185 -25.72 1.00 4.69
C LYS A 185 -24.58 0.27 5.42
N LEU A 186 -23.93 -0.70 4.77
CA LEU A 186 -22.79 -1.42 5.37
C LEU A 186 -21.54 -0.53 5.39
N LEU A 187 -21.40 0.37 4.42
CA LEU A 187 -20.28 1.30 4.32
C LEU A 187 -20.39 2.47 5.31
N GLN A 188 -21.60 2.86 5.71
CA GLN A 188 -21.82 3.93 6.71
C GLN A 188 -21.21 3.63 8.08
N LYS A 189 -20.96 2.36 8.41
CA LYS A 189 -20.31 1.96 9.66
C LYS A 189 -18.79 2.15 9.65
N LEU A 190 -18.20 2.39 8.48
CA LEU A 190 -16.77 2.55 8.32
C LEU A 190 -16.35 3.98 8.67
N GLY A 191 -15.39 4.10 9.58
CA GLY A 191 -14.68 5.33 9.84
C GLY A 191 -13.73 5.69 8.70
N ARG A 192 -13.37 6.97 8.62
CA ARG A 192 -12.39 7.48 7.65
C ARG A 192 -11.06 6.73 7.70
N ASP A 193 -10.68 6.24 8.89
CA ASP A 193 -9.37 5.62 9.16
C ASP A 193 -9.42 4.09 9.20
N ASP A 194 -10.56 3.48 8.88
CA ASP A 194 -10.74 2.02 8.92
C ASP A 194 -9.96 1.27 7.81
N TYR A 195 -9.30 2.01 6.91
CA TYR A 195 -8.30 1.48 5.97
C TYR A 195 -6.92 1.29 6.60
N LYS A 196 -6.65 1.90 7.77
CA LYS A 196 -5.35 1.86 8.43
C LYS A 196 -5.15 0.52 9.15
N PRO A 197 -3.99 -0.14 8.98
CA PRO A 197 -3.70 -1.40 9.67
C PRO A 197 -3.69 -1.21 11.19
N GLN A 198 -4.32 -2.14 11.90
CA GLN A 198 -4.30 -2.22 13.36
C GLN A 198 -3.48 -3.43 13.80
N TYR A 199 -2.52 -3.22 14.69
CA TYR A 199 -1.72 -4.30 15.25
C TYR A 199 -2.54 -5.16 16.21
N ILE A 200 -2.45 -6.48 16.05
CA ILE A 200 -3.10 -7.48 16.89
C ILE A 200 -2.06 -8.55 17.26
N HIS A 201 -1.99 -8.85 18.55
CA HIS A 201 -1.24 -9.99 19.07
C HIS A 201 -2.24 -10.96 19.71
N PHE A 202 -2.44 -12.13 19.11
CA PHE A 202 -3.45 -13.10 19.55
C PHE A 202 -3.15 -13.69 20.94
N GLY A 203 -1.91 -13.63 21.43
CA GLY A 203 -1.59 -13.97 22.82
C GLY A 203 -1.88 -12.87 23.86
N ASN A 204 -2.39 -11.70 23.44
CA ASN A 204 -2.74 -10.60 24.35
C ASN A 204 -4.28 -10.45 24.43
N PRO A 205 -4.91 -10.73 25.59
CA PRO A 205 -6.38 -10.70 25.72
C PRO A 205 -7.02 -9.35 25.37
N LEU A 206 -6.34 -8.23 25.64
CA LEU A 206 -6.86 -6.90 25.31
C LEU A 206 -6.92 -6.69 23.79
N LEU A 207 -5.91 -7.18 23.06
CA LEU A 207 -5.86 -7.09 21.60
C LEU A 207 -6.79 -8.12 20.94
N VAL A 208 -7.07 -9.25 21.58
CA VAL A 208 -8.14 -10.17 21.15
C VAL A 208 -9.51 -9.51 21.24
N ASN A 209 -9.79 -8.80 22.33
CA ASN A 209 -11.04 -8.02 22.47
C ASN A 209 -11.12 -6.87 21.45
N LEU A 210 -9.99 -6.25 21.10
CA LEU A 210 -9.93 -5.27 20.02
C LEU A 210 -10.23 -5.93 18.65
N PHE A 211 -9.61 -7.07 18.37
CA PHE A 211 -9.87 -7.84 17.15
C PHE A 211 -11.36 -8.15 16.98
N GLU A 212 -12.03 -8.63 18.03
CA GLU A 212 -13.47 -8.91 18.00
C GLU A 212 -14.30 -7.68 17.60
N LYS A 213 -14.00 -6.51 18.19
CA LYS A 213 -14.68 -5.25 17.86
C LYS A 213 -14.42 -4.81 16.42
N LEU A 214 -13.20 -4.97 15.92
CA LEU A 214 -12.84 -4.66 14.53
C LEU A 214 -13.52 -5.63 13.56
N ALA A 215 -13.48 -6.93 13.86
CA ALA A 215 -14.14 -7.98 13.10
C ALA A 215 -15.64 -7.72 12.95
N ALA A 216 -16.32 -7.23 13.98
CA ALA A 216 -17.73 -6.86 13.92
C ALA A 216 -18.03 -5.77 12.86
N LYS A 217 -17.10 -4.83 12.63
CA LYS A 217 -17.23 -3.73 11.65
C LYS A 217 -16.94 -4.14 10.20
N VAL A 218 -16.29 -5.27 9.98
CA VAL A 218 -15.92 -5.72 8.63
C VAL A 218 -17.18 -5.82 7.76
N PRO A 219 -17.23 -5.13 6.60
CA PRO A 219 -18.41 -5.13 5.72
C PRO A 219 -18.46 -6.38 4.85
N THR A 220 -17.31 -6.80 4.30
CA THR A 220 -17.20 -7.90 3.33
C THR A 220 -15.93 -8.71 3.50
N LEU A 221 -14.78 -8.05 3.66
CA LEU A 221 -13.47 -8.67 3.67
C LEU A 221 -12.59 -8.06 4.75
N LEU A 222 -11.97 -8.91 5.56
CA LEU A 222 -10.90 -8.55 6.46
C LEU A 222 -9.56 -8.92 5.81
N LYS A 223 -8.65 -7.97 5.64
CA LYS A 223 -7.25 -8.27 5.29
C LYS A 223 -6.46 -8.43 6.58
N ILE A 224 -5.82 -9.58 6.74
CA ILE A 224 -4.85 -9.85 7.79
C ILE A 224 -3.49 -9.94 7.11
N GLU A 225 -2.49 -9.22 7.58
CA GLU A 225 -1.12 -9.25 7.06
C GLU A 225 -0.18 -9.63 8.21
N GLU A 226 0.81 -10.47 7.95
CA GLU A 226 1.80 -10.83 8.98
C GLU A 226 2.53 -9.59 9.53
N MET A 227 2.81 -9.58 10.83
CA MET A 227 3.70 -8.57 11.39
C MET A 227 5.14 -8.90 11.03
N LEU A 228 5.77 -8.05 10.22
CA LEU A 228 7.17 -8.20 9.86
C LEU A 228 7.90 -6.85 9.82
N PRO A 229 8.97 -6.64 10.62
CA PRO A 229 9.59 -7.62 11.53
C PRO A 229 8.67 -8.04 12.68
N HIS A 230 8.76 -9.33 13.07
CA HIS A 230 8.10 -9.86 14.27
C HIS A 230 8.63 -9.14 15.52
N SER A 231 7.85 -9.01 16.60
CA SER A 231 8.28 -8.28 17.81
C SER A 231 9.60 -8.81 18.40
N GLY A 232 9.80 -10.12 18.28
CA GLY A 232 11.04 -10.80 18.65
C GLY A 232 12.29 -10.27 17.92
N HIS A 233 12.14 -9.76 16.69
CA HIS A 233 13.21 -9.34 15.79
C HIS A 233 13.36 -7.81 15.68
N LEU A 234 12.73 -7.04 16.57
CA LEU A 234 12.85 -5.58 16.58
C LEU A 234 14.28 -5.13 16.90
N ALA A 235 14.67 -3.99 16.32
CA ALA A 235 15.96 -3.37 16.58
C ALA A 235 16.09 -3.01 18.07
N SER A 236 17.25 -3.30 18.65
CA SER A 236 17.53 -2.99 20.06
C SER A 236 18.42 -1.75 20.15
N ILE A 237 18.02 -0.78 20.97
CA ILE A 237 18.83 0.39 21.30
C ILE A 237 18.98 0.38 22.83
N GLY A 238 20.13 -0.10 23.31
CA GLY A 238 20.32 -0.42 24.73
C GLY A 238 19.47 -1.62 25.15
N PRO A 239 18.77 -1.58 26.30
CA PRO A 239 17.88 -2.66 26.75
C PRO A 239 16.53 -2.68 26.03
N ASP A 240 16.18 -1.61 25.32
CA ASP A 240 14.85 -1.39 24.75
C ASP A 240 14.76 -1.83 23.29
N LYS A 241 13.57 -2.28 22.87
CA LYS A 241 13.26 -2.67 21.49
C LYS A 241 12.40 -1.62 20.81
N PHE A 242 12.71 -1.31 19.55
CA PHE A 242 12.05 -0.25 18.78
C PHE A 242 11.53 -0.76 17.45
N VAL A 243 10.34 -0.28 17.08
CA VAL A 243 9.88 -0.32 15.69
C VAL A 243 10.62 0.77 14.93
N THR A 244 11.28 0.38 13.85
CA THR A 244 12.11 1.29 13.05
C THR A 244 11.69 1.24 11.59
N GLU A 245 11.58 2.42 10.98
CA GLU A 245 11.42 2.59 9.54
C GLU A 245 12.57 3.45 9.03
N CYS A 246 13.21 3.01 7.95
CA CYS A 246 14.35 3.71 7.36
C CYS A 246 14.04 4.07 5.91
N VAL A 247 14.19 5.35 5.59
CA VAL A 247 14.15 5.82 4.20
C VAL A 247 15.58 5.76 3.66
N VAL A 248 15.81 4.89 2.69
CA VAL A 248 17.12 4.72 2.06
C VAL A 248 17.15 5.50 0.74
N GLN A 249 18.16 6.37 0.61
CA GLN A 249 18.49 7.04 -0.65
C GLN A 249 19.79 6.46 -1.18
N TRP A 250 19.76 5.90 -2.38
CA TRP A 250 20.95 5.46 -3.09
C TRP A 250 21.23 6.36 -4.29
N TYR A 251 22.50 6.45 -4.68
CA TYR A 251 22.94 7.18 -5.85
C TYR A 251 23.62 6.20 -6.80
N GLN A 252 23.36 6.34 -8.10
CA GLN A 252 24.26 5.73 -9.08
C GLN A 252 25.61 6.41 -8.94
N ARG A 253 26.66 5.64 -8.64
CA ARG A 253 28.02 6.11 -8.87
C ARG A 253 28.12 6.40 -10.35
N ALA A 254 28.45 7.63 -10.72
CA ALA A 254 28.89 7.90 -12.08
C ALA A 254 30.03 6.94 -12.36
N GLY A 255 29.84 5.98 -13.27
CA GLY A 255 30.93 5.16 -13.75
C GLY A 255 32.03 6.08 -14.25
N ASN A 256 33.28 5.72 -14.01
CA ASN A 256 34.43 6.37 -14.64
C ASN A 256 34.25 6.29 -16.17
N GLN A 257 33.58 7.27 -16.77
CA GLN A 257 33.63 7.55 -18.20
C GLN A 257 34.91 8.34 -18.49
N ASN A 258 36.05 7.82 -18.06
CA ASN A 258 37.39 8.29 -18.41
C ASN A 258 38.35 7.12 -18.21
N GLN A 259 38.51 6.32 -19.27
CA GLN A 259 39.77 5.70 -19.71
C GLN A 259 39.47 4.76 -20.89
N THR A 260 39.46 5.33 -22.09
CA THR A 260 40.35 5.01 -23.23
C THR A 260 40.02 5.96 -24.37
#